data_AF-A0A7S7QSN1-F1
#
_entry.id   AF-A0A7S7QSN1-F1
#
_cell.length_a   1.000
_cell.length_b   1.000
_cell.length_c   1.000
_cell.angle_alpha   90.00
_cell.angle_beta   90.00
_cell.angle_gamma   90.00
#
_symmetry.space_group_name_H-M   'P 1'
#
loop_
_entity.id
_entity.type
_entity.pdbx_description
1 polymer ?
#
loop_
_entity_poly.entity_id
_entity_poly.type
_entity_poly.pdbx_seq_one_letter_code
_entity_poly.pdbx_strand_id
1 'polypeptide(L)'
;MVWVCIVAGIAIYFGTALWLERTWQDPAPKGHVVAPLVRPFLPLGQAAFRAEPLLKDEGLAALADNPDIEGDTRSPVIVYEDNKPLGPSHSTFAEVSAGHGRFAHWKGQGIVFSASDGTDPNTNGRRYWAVIAAK
;
A
#
# COMPACT_ATOMS: atom_id res chain seq x y z
N MET A 1 46.31 -12.43 22.84
CA MET A 1 45.38 -13.36 22.18
C MET A 1 43.92 -12.92 22.30
N VAL A 2 43.37 -12.80 23.51
CA VAL A 2 41.95 -12.46 23.77
C VAL A 2 41.50 -11.12 23.17
N TRP A 3 42.35 -10.08 23.26
CA TRP A 3 42.03 -8.76 22.71
C TRP A 3 41.81 -8.73 21.19
N VAL A 4 42.52 -9.57 20.44
CA VAL A 4 42.36 -9.67 18.98
C VAL A 4 40.99 -10.26 18.63
N CYS A 5 40.55 -11.26 19.38
CA CYS A 5 39.21 -11.86 19.21
C CYS A 5 38.09 -10.87 19.55
N ILE A 6 38.26 -10.05 20.59
CA ILE A 6 37.28 -9.01 20.97
C ILE A 6 37.16 -7.96 19.87
N VAL A 7 38.28 -7.43 19.38
CA VAL A 7 38.29 -6.42 18.31
C VAL A 7 37.69 -6.98 17.02
N ALA A 8 38.00 -8.23 16.67
CA ALA A 8 37.41 -8.89 15.51
C ALA A 8 35.89 -9.09 15.65
N GLY A 9 35.41 -9.49 16.83
CA GLY A 9 33.98 -9.62 17.11
C GLY A 9 33.22 -8.30 16.99
N ILE A 10 33.82 -7.21 17.49
CA ILE A 10 33.26 -5.86 17.35
C ILE A 10 33.21 -5.43 15.89
N ALA A 11 34.29 -5.63 15.12
CA ALA A 11 34.34 -5.28 13.71
C ALA A 11 33.29 -6.04 12.88
N ILE A 12 33.08 -7.33 13.17
CA ILE A 12 32.03 -8.14 12.55
C ILE A 12 30.64 -7.61 12.92
N TYR A 13 30.39 -7.32 14.20
CA TYR A 13 29.10 -6.80 14.66
C TYR A 13 28.75 -5.46 13.99
N PHE A 14 29.67 -4.49 13.96
CA PHE A 14 29.41 -3.21 13.30
C PHE A 14 29.28 -3.38 11.78
N GLY A 15 30.06 -4.26 11.18
CA GLY A 15 29.93 -4.57 9.75
C GLY A 15 28.55 -5.15 9.39
N THR A 16 28.05 -6.11 10.16
CA THR A 16 26.73 -6.71 9.94
C THR A 16 25.60 -5.76 10.30
N ALA A 17 25.72 -4.98 11.38
CA ALA A 17 24.73 -3.97 11.77
C ALA A 17 24.58 -2.88 10.70
N LEU A 18 25.69 -2.32 10.21
CA LEU A 18 25.67 -1.31 9.15
C LEU A 18 25.14 -1.88 7.83
N TRP A 19 25.43 -3.15 7.52
CA TRP A 19 24.85 -3.82 6.36
C TRP A 19 23.34 -4.01 6.50
N LEU A 20 22.86 -4.40 7.69
CA LEU A 20 21.43 -4.55 7.98
C LEU A 20 20.70 -3.21 7.91
N GLU A 21 21.24 -2.16 8.53
CA GLU A 21 20.67 -0.80 8.50
C GLU A 21 20.57 -0.28 7.06
N ARG A 22 21.57 -0.56 6.21
CA ARG A 22 21.58 -0.09 4.82
C ARG A 22 20.64 -0.86 3.91
N THR A 23 20.33 -2.12 4.24
CA THR A 23 19.46 -3.00 3.46
C THR A 23 18.01 -2.98 3.94
N TRP A 24 17.76 -2.49 5.16
CA TRP A 24 16.42 -2.38 5.71
C TRP A 24 15.61 -1.28 5.00
N GLN A 25 14.68 -1.68 4.15
CA GLN A 25 13.63 -0.80 3.65
C GLN A 25 12.44 -0.93 4.59
N ASP A 26 11.99 0.19 5.16
CA ASP A 26 10.72 0.23 5.90
C ASP A 26 9.62 -0.27 4.96
N PRO A 27 8.94 -1.38 5.28
CA PRO A 27 7.94 -1.94 4.39
C PRO A 27 6.66 -1.08 4.35
N ALA A 28 6.50 -0.16 5.29
CA ALA A 28 5.36 0.75 5.37
C ALA A 28 5.71 2.10 4.72
N PRO A 29 4.87 2.63 3.83
CA PRO A 29 5.07 3.97 3.30
C PRO A 29 4.89 5.02 4.40
N LYS A 30 5.56 6.16 4.26
CA LYS A 30 5.44 7.28 5.20
C LYS A 30 4.12 8.03 4.98
N GLY A 31 3.37 8.29 6.04
CA GLY A 31 2.13 9.07 6.02
C GLY A 31 1.58 9.38 7.41
N HIS A 32 0.54 10.20 7.49
CA HIS A 32 -0.13 10.48 8.77
C HIS A 32 -0.96 9.28 9.24
N VAL A 33 -1.64 8.63 8.30
CA VAL A 33 -2.38 7.40 8.53
C VAL A 33 -1.87 6.39 7.52
N VAL A 34 -1.43 5.23 8.02
CA VAL A 34 -0.91 4.13 7.21
C VAL A 34 -1.66 2.88 7.64
N ALA A 35 -2.52 2.37 6.77
CA ALA A 35 -3.33 1.19 7.03
C ALA A 35 -2.94 0.07 6.05
N PRO A 36 -2.54 -1.12 6.52
CA PRO A 36 -2.26 -2.25 5.64
C PRO A 36 -3.54 -2.76 4.98
N LEU A 37 -3.53 -2.92 3.66
CA LEU A 37 -4.60 -3.60 2.92
C LEU A 37 -4.34 -5.11 3.03
N VAL A 38 -5.15 -5.79 3.82
CA VAL A 38 -4.98 -7.21 4.10
C VAL A 38 -5.76 -8.06 3.12
N ARG A 39 -5.11 -9.12 2.66
CA ARG A 39 -5.71 -10.20 1.87
C ARG A 39 -6.62 -11.08 2.74
N PRO A 40 -7.63 -11.78 2.16
CA PRO A 40 -7.91 -11.88 0.73
C PRO A 40 -8.60 -10.63 0.16
N PHE A 41 -8.14 -10.18 -1.00
CA PHE A 41 -8.81 -9.18 -1.81
C PHE A 41 -9.90 -9.84 -2.64
N LEU A 42 -11.11 -9.28 -2.61
CA LEU A 42 -12.25 -9.78 -3.36
C LEU A 42 -12.05 -9.46 -4.85
N PRO A 43 -11.91 -10.45 -5.75
CA PRO A 43 -11.85 -10.19 -7.18
C PRO A 43 -13.20 -9.67 -7.67
N LEU A 44 -13.19 -8.56 -8.40
CA LEU A 44 -14.38 -7.98 -9.03
C LEU A 44 -14.48 -8.30 -10.54
N GLY A 45 -13.54 -9.11 -11.05
CA GLY A 45 -13.40 -9.45 -12.46
C GLY A 45 -12.26 -8.68 -13.13
N GLN A 46 -11.70 -9.27 -14.19
CA GLN A 46 -10.51 -8.75 -14.88
C GLN A 46 -9.34 -8.51 -13.90
N ALA A 47 -8.73 -7.32 -13.92
CA ALA A 47 -7.63 -6.94 -13.04
C ALA A 47 -8.08 -6.16 -11.78
N ALA A 48 -9.39 -6.04 -11.53
CA ALA A 48 -9.93 -5.27 -10.41
C ALA A 48 -10.10 -6.13 -9.15
N PHE A 49 -9.58 -5.62 -8.04
CA PHE A 49 -9.66 -6.23 -6.72
C PHE A 49 -10.16 -5.21 -5.72
N ARG A 50 -11.03 -5.67 -4.82
CA ARG A 50 -11.55 -4.88 -3.72
C ARG A 50 -10.87 -5.32 -2.43
N ALA A 51 -10.29 -4.36 -1.72
CA ALA A 51 -9.91 -4.58 -0.35
C ALA A 51 -11.18 -4.60 0.51
N GLU A 52 -11.24 -5.56 1.45
CA GLU A 52 -12.25 -5.47 2.49
C GLU A 52 -12.20 -4.08 3.13
N PRO A 53 -13.36 -3.51 3.50
CA PRO A 53 -13.38 -2.20 4.10
C PRO A 53 -12.47 -2.20 5.33
N LEU A 54 -11.35 -1.47 5.25
CA LEU A 54 -10.57 -1.01 6.42
C LEU A 54 -11.44 -0.20 7.40
N LEU A 55 -12.66 0.12 6.98
CA LEU A 55 -13.68 1.00 7.54
C LEU A 55 -14.51 0.34 8.65
N LYS A 56 -13.86 -0.19 9.69
CA LYS A 56 -14.45 0.01 11.03
C LYS A 56 -14.13 1.41 11.56
N ASP A 57 -13.16 2.09 10.94
CA ASP A 57 -12.82 3.48 11.24
C ASP A 57 -13.70 4.42 10.38
N GLU A 58 -14.76 4.97 10.99
CA GLU A 58 -15.70 5.87 10.32
C GLU A 58 -15.01 7.11 9.70
N GLY A 59 -13.82 7.47 10.22
CA GLY A 59 -13.05 8.62 9.74
C GLY A 59 -12.54 8.45 8.30
N LEU A 60 -12.04 7.27 7.94
CA LEU A 60 -11.59 6.99 6.56
C LEU A 60 -12.79 6.91 5.60
N ALA A 61 -13.93 6.37 6.05
CA ALA A 61 -15.12 6.21 5.22
C ALA A 61 -15.72 7.56 4.83
N ALA A 62 -15.65 8.53 5.73
CA ALA A 62 -16.13 9.90 5.51
C ALA A 62 -15.32 10.63 4.43
N LEU A 63 -14.05 10.25 4.24
CA LEU A 63 -13.16 10.82 3.24
C LEU A 63 -13.27 10.14 1.87
N ALA A 64 -14.06 9.07 1.71
CA ALA A 64 -14.21 8.40 0.43
C ALA A 64 -14.95 9.24 -0.61
N ASP A 65 -14.62 9.03 -1.88
CA ASP A 65 -15.33 9.65 -3.01
C ASP A 65 -16.77 9.14 -3.06
N ASN A 66 -17.70 10.02 -3.40
CA ASN A 66 -19.09 9.66 -3.60
C ASN A 66 -19.37 9.39 -5.09
N PRO A 67 -19.65 8.14 -5.50
CA PRO A 67 -19.94 7.83 -6.89
C PRO A 67 -21.22 8.50 -7.42
N ASP A 68 -22.12 8.95 -6.53
CA ASP A 68 -23.35 9.66 -6.91
C ASP A 68 -23.10 11.13 -7.31
N ILE A 69 -21.91 11.66 -7.05
CA ILE A 69 -21.52 13.03 -7.39
C ILE A 69 -20.45 12.97 -8.49
N GLU A 70 -20.80 13.45 -9.68
CA GLU A 70 -19.88 13.48 -10.81
C GLU A 70 -18.65 14.36 -10.50
N GLY A 71 -17.46 13.81 -10.73
CA GLY A 71 -16.19 14.52 -10.51
C GLY A 71 -15.73 14.62 -9.05
N ASP A 72 -16.39 13.92 -8.12
CA ASP A 72 -15.97 13.92 -6.72
C ASP A 72 -14.62 13.22 -6.53
N THR A 73 -13.63 13.99 -6.08
CA THR A 73 -12.22 13.58 -5.91
C THR A 73 -11.71 13.97 -4.52
N ARG A 74 -12.61 13.92 -3.53
CA ARG A 74 -12.30 14.35 -2.15
C ARG A 74 -11.32 13.44 -1.42
N SER A 75 -11.17 12.19 -1.85
CA SER A 75 -10.40 11.19 -1.12
C SER A 75 -8.89 11.50 -1.13
N PRO A 76 -8.27 11.74 0.04
CA PRO A 76 -6.83 11.98 0.13
C PRO A 76 -6.00 10.67 0.13
N VAL A 77 -6.66 9.52 -0.02
CA VAL A 77 -6.02 8.20 0.09
C VAL A 77 -5.14 7.93 -1.13
N ILE A 78 -3.91 7.51 -0.85
CA ILE A 78 -2.97 6.97 -1.83
C ILE A 78 -2.78 5.49 -1.51
N VAL A 79 -2.99 4.64 -2.52
CA VAL A 79 -2.67 3.21 -2.39
C VAL A 79 -1.21 3.00 -2.76
N TYR A 80 -0.50 2.22 -1.96
CA TYR A 80 0.86 1.79 -2.25
C TYR A 80 0.90 0.29 -2.50
N GLU A 81 1.73 -0.09 -3.46
CA GLU A 81 2.20 -1.45 -3.69
C GLU A 81 3.68 -1.51 -3.28
N ASP A 82 3.97 -2.29 -2.25
CA ASP A 82 5.18 -2.23 -1.44
C ASP A 82 5.46 -0.79 -1.01
N ASN A 83 6.49 -0.15 -1.57
CA ASN A 83 6.87 1.23 -1.31
C ASN A 83 6.59 2.18 -2.48
N LYS A 84 5.87 1.70 -3.51
CA LYS A 84 5.57 2.47 -4.72
C LYS A 84 4.10 2.90 -4.72
N PRO A 85 3.80 4.20 -4.91
CA PRO A 85 2.42 4.63 -5.05
C PRO A 85 1.82 4.06 -6.35
N LEU A 86 0.62 3.52 -6.21
CA LEU A 86 -0.26 3.15 -7.31
C LEU A 86 -0.95 4.41 -7.87
N GLY A 87 -1.38 4.34 -9.12
CA GLY A 87 -2.19 5.36 -9.75
C GLY A 87 -2.44 5.05 -11.23
N PRO A 88 -3.27 5.84 -11.93
CA PRO A 88 -4.05 7.01 -11.43
C PRO A 88 -5.00 6.75 -10.25
N SER A 89 -5.22 7.78 -9.41
CA SER A 89 -6.23 7.78 -8.34
C SER A 89 -7.60 8.20 -8.86
N HIS A 90 -8.66 8.00 -8.06
CA HIS A 90 -10.05 8.33 -8.40
C HIS A 90 -10.54 7.71 -9.72
N SER A 91 -10.00 6.56 -10.09
CA SER A 91 -10.34 5.90 -11.34
C SER A 91 -11.76 5.34 -11.30
N THR A 92 -12.45 5.29 -12.44
CA THR A 92 -13.71 4.55 -12.59
C THR A 92 -13.48 3.03 -12.49
N PHE A 93 -14.55 2.25 -12.28
CA PHE A 93 -14.43 0.79 -12.23
C PHE A 93 -13.85 0.19 -13.53
N ALA A 94 -14.27 0.71 -14.69
CA ALA A 94 -13.75 0.28 -15.98
C ALA A 94 -12.24 0.54 -16.12
N GLU A 95 -11.78 1.69 -15.64
CA GLU A 95 -10.36 2.05 -15.63
C GLU A 95 -9.56 1.16 -14.68
N VAL A 96 -10.05 0.91 -13.45
CA VAL A 96 -9.38 -0.03 -12.54
C VAL A 96 -9.34 -1.44 -13.12
N SER A 97 -10.39 -1.88 -13.81
CA SER A 97 -10.46 -3.21 -14.42
C SER A 97 -9.48 -3.37 -15.59
N ALA A 98 -9.13 -2.26 -16.26
CA ALA A 98 -8.05 -2.21 -17.25
C ALA A 98 -6.65 -2.39 -16.63
N GLY A 99 -6.52 -2.29 -15.31
CA GLY A 99 -5.30 -2.59 -14.58
C GLY A 99 -4.30 -1.43 -14.50
N HIS A 100 -3.02 -1.78 -14.43
CA HIS A 100 -1.86 -0.88 -14.40
C HIS A 100 -1.76 0.01 -13.16
N GLY A 101 -2.17 -0.50 -11.99
CA GLY A 101 -2.03 0.25 -10.74
C GLY A 101 -3.11 1.31 -10.52
N ARG A 102 -4.18 1.32 -11.31
CA ARG A 102 -5.31 2.23 -11.07
C ARG A 102 -6.07 1.85 -9.81
N PHE A 103 -6.55 2.86 -9.10
CA PHE A 103 -7.35 2.65 -7.90
C PHE A 103 -8.40 3.74 -7.68
N ALA A 104 -9.36 3.42 -6.83
CA ALA A 104 -10.42 4.29 -6.37
C ALA A 104 -10.77 3.99 -4.91
N HIS A 105 -11.26 5.00 -4.20
CA HIS A 105 -11.76 4.85 -2.84
C HIS A 105 -13.19 5.40 -2.79
N TRP A 106 -14.17 4.51 -2.87
CA TRP A 106 -15.58 4.88 -2.94
C TRP A 106 -16.32 4.63 -1.64
N LYS A 107 -17.21 5.55 -1.31
CA LYS A 107 -18.11 5.43 -0.16
C LYS A 107 -18.94 4.15 -0.27
N GLY A 108 -18.96 3.35 0.80
CA GLY A 108 -19.69 2.08 0.87
C GLY A 108 -19.02 0.89 0.16
N GLN A 109 -18.07 1.14 -0.75
CA GLN A 109 -17.30 0.07 -1.41
C GLN A 109 -15.89 -0.08 -0.81
N GLY A 110 -15.30 0.97 -0.25
CA GLY A 110 -13.92 0.94 0.22
C GLY A 110 -12.95 1.10 -0.95
N ILE A 111 -11.78 0.48 -0.85
CA ILE A 111 -10.70 0.65 -1.84
C ILE A 111 -10.82 -0.45 -2.90
N VAL A 112 -10.91 -0.01 -4.15
CA VAL A 112 -10.87 -0.86 -5.35
C VAL A 112 -9.63 -0.51 -6.13
N PHE A 113 -8.79 -1.49 -6.45
CA PHE A 113 -7.50 -1.26 -7.07
C PHE A 113 -7.09 -2.42 -7.99
N SER A 114 -6.01 -2.22 -8.73
CA SER A 114 -5.34 -3.23 -9.53
C SER A 114 -3.85 -3.24 -9.21
N ALA A 115 -3.18 -4.38 -9.34
CA ALA A 115 -1.73 -4.43 -9.23
C ALA A 115 -1.06 -3.64 -10.37
N SER A 116 0.15 -3.13 -10.14
CA SER A 116 0.84 -2.26 -11.11
C SER A 116 1.15 -2.95 -12.45
N ASP A 117 1.32 -4.27 -12.44
CA ASP A 117 1.57 -5.13 -13.60
C ASP A 117 0.37 -6.01 -13.96
N GLY A 118 -0.80 -5.79 -13.33
CA GLY A 118 -2.02 -6.56 -13.58
C GLY A 118 -2.00 -7.98 -13.02
N THR A 119 -1.01 -8.36 -12.23
CA THR A 119 -0.99 -9.65 -11.51
C THR A 119 -2.02 -9.69 -10.38
N ASP A 120 -2.35 -10.90 -9.90
CA ASP A 120 -3.28 -11.07 -8.77
C ASP A 120 -2.60 -10.64 -7.45
N PRO A 121 -3.10 -9.59 -6.76
CA PRO A 121 -2.54 -9.09 -5.51
C PRO A 121 -2.65 -10.08 -4.35
N ASN A 122 -3.46 -11.14 -4.46
CA ASN A 122 -3.50 -12.20 -3.46
C ASN A 122 -2.30 -13.16 -3.53
N THR A 123 -1.69 -13.28 -4.71
CA THR A 123 -0.69 -14.32 -5.00
C THR A 123 0.67 -13.76 -5.44
N ASN A 124 0.75 -12.48 -5.82
CA ASN A 124 1.99 -11.86 -6.31
C ASN A 124 3.04 -11.56 -5.22
N GLY A 125 2.71 -11.78 -3.94
CA GLY A 125 3.64 -11.64 -2.82
C GLY A 125 3.95 -10.20 -2.39
N ARG A 126 3.27 -9.19 -2.97
CA ARG A 126 3.46 -7.77 -2.65
C ARG A 126 2.62 -7.36 -1.45
N ARG A 127 3.02 -6.28 -0.79
CA ARG A 127 2.27 -5.67 0.32
C ARG A 127 1.49 -4.47 -0.20
N TYR A 128 0.28 -4.28 0.29
CA TYR A 128 -0.55 -3.17 -0.13
C TYR A 128 -0.90 -2.30 1.07
N TRP A 129 -0.93 -0.98 0.87
CA TRP A 129 -1.18 0.00 1.93
C TRP A 129 -2.13 1.08 1.44
N ALA A 130 -3.01 1.54 2.32
CA ALA A 130 -3.76 2.77 2.16
C ALA A 130 -3.14 3.83 3.04
N VAL A 131 -2.74 4.95 2.43
CA VAL A 131 -2.00 6.01 3.11
C VAL A 131 -2.69 7.34 2.91
N ILE A 132 -2.90 8.08 3.99
CA ILE A 132 -3.24 9.50 3.93
C ILE A 132 -1.94 10.28 4.04
N ALA A 133 -1.57 10.97 2.96
CA ALA A 133 -0.38 11.81 2.93
C ALA A 133 -0.49 12.91 4.01
N ALA A 134 0.66 13.23 4.61
CA ALA A 134 0.80 14.44 5.40
C ALA A 134 0.51 15.66 4.54
N LYS A 135 -0.32 16.58 5.04
CA LYS A 135 -0.47 17.91 4.43
C LYS A 135 0.70 18.80 4.84
#